data_AF-A0A059X5G7-F1
#
_entry.id   AF-A0A059X5G7-F1
#
_cell.length_a   1.000
_cell.length_b   1.000
_cell.length_c   1.000
_cell.angle_alpha   90.00
_cell.angle_beta   90.00
_cell.angle_gamma   90.00
#
_symmetry.space_group_name_H-M   'P 1'
#
loop_
_entity.id
_entity.type
_entity.pdbx_description
1 polymer ?
#
loop_
_entity_poly.entity_id
_entity_poly.type
_entity_poly.pdbx_seq_one_letter_code
_entity_poly.pdbx_strand_id
1 'polypeptide(L)'
;ALQTASELQVPARLERLRVGDKTVIVDGSHNQQKLATLITSVQQLYPDQPIAVLSAFVQGNAERWQGGLKTLLPVAEHIIFTSFHGELDLPRSSVNPQELVKFCENQGYDQTEVIADPAAAYQALQQRPEPLLLITGSFYLLNHIRPLIKEGI
;
A
#
# COMPACT_ATOMS: atom_id res chain seq x y z
N ALA A 1 -26.23 -6.19 -28.85
CA ALA A 1 -25.43 -5.01 -28.47
C ALA A 1 -24.76 -5.33 -27.14
N LEU A 2 -23.44 -5.51 -27.14
CA LEU A 2 -22.68 -5.75 -25.91
C LEU A 2 -22.72 -4.47 -25.09
N GLN A 3 -23.47 -4.49 -23.98
CA GLN A 3 -23.41 -3.44 -22.97
C GLN A 3 -21.97 -3.38 -22.46
N THR A 4 -21.33 -2.24 -22.64
CA THR A 4 -20.08 -1.89 -21.97
C THR A 4 -20.30 -2.05 -20.47
N ALA A 5 -19.66 -3.06 -19.87
CA ALA A 5 -19.58 -3.17 -18.43
C ALA A 5 -18.96 -1.86 -17.93
N SER A 6 -19.73 -1.03 -17.23
CA SER A 6 -19.16 0.05 -16.42
C SER A 6 -18.17 -0.63 -15.49
N GLU A 7 -16.88 -0.25 -15.56
CA GLU A 7 -15.89 -0.76 -14.61
C GLU A 7 -16.38 -0.41 -13.21
N LEU A 8 -16.95 -1.41 -12.52
CA LEU A 8 -17.47 -1.24 -11.17
C LEU A 8 -16.27 -1.03 -10.26
N GLN A 9 -15.90 0.22 -10.01
CA GLN A 9 -14.80 0.53 -9.09
C GLN A 9 -15.27 0.21 -7.67
N VAL A 10 -14.69 -0.83 -7.09
CA VAL A 10 -14.93 -1.19 -5.70
C VAL A 10 -13.94 -0.41 -4.83
N PRO A 11 -14.42 0.43 -3.89
CA PRO A 11 -13.56 1.13 -2.93
C PRO A 11 -12.53 0.22 -2.29
N ALA A 12 -11.27 0.64 -2.28
CA ALA A 12 -10.16 -0.09 -1.64
C ALA A 12 -9.96 -1.53 -2.15
N ARG A 13 -10.31 -1.80 -3.41
CA ARG A 13 -10.13 -3.10 -4.09
C ARG A 13 -9.63 -2.87 -5.51
N LEU A 14 -8.30 -2.89 -5.68
CA LEU A 14 -7.64 -2.49 -6.91
C LEU A 14 -8.23 -1.17 -7.45
N GLU A 15 -8.50 -0.22 -6.54
CA GLU A 15 -9.10 1.07 -6.88
C GLU A 15 -8.01 1.92 -7.54
N ARG A 16 -8.23 2.30 -8.81
CA ARG A 16 -7.26 3.02 -9.64
C ARG A 16 -7.67 4.48 -9.75
N LEU A 17 -6.77 5.38 -9.35
CA LEU A 17 -6.99 6.82 -9.30
C LEU A 17 -5.84 7.52 -10.04
N ARG A 18 -6.14 8.62 -10.74
CA ARG A 18 -5.15 9.44 -11.42
C ARG A 18 -4.89 10.69 -10.59
N VAL A 19 -3.64 10.89 -10.16
CA VAL A 19 -3.21 12.06 -9.37
C VAL A 19 -2.05 12.69 -10.11
N GLY A 20 -2.28 13.83 -10.75
CA GLY A 20 -1.33 14.41 -11.70
C GLY A 20 -0.99 13.45 -12.84
N ASP A 21 0.30 13.19 -13.03
CA ASP A 21 0.84 12.25 -14.02
C ASP A 21 1.00 10.81 -13.48
N LYS A 22 0.70 10.58 -12.19
CA LYS A 22 0.86 9.29 -11.50
C LYS A 22 -0.42 8.49 -11.44
N THR A 23 -0.26 7.16 -11.43
CA THR A 23 -1.35 6.23 -11.14
C THR A 23 -1.25 5.80 -9.69
N VAL A 24 -2.31 6.03 -8.92
CA VAL A 24 -2.43 5.59 -7.52
C VAL A 24 -3.36 4.39 -7.46
N ILE A 25 -2.87 3.28 -6.94
CA ILE A 25 -3.63 2.06 -6.70
C ILE A 25 -3.86 1.90 -5.20
N VAL A 26 -5.11 1.70 -4.80
CA VAL A 26 -5.51 1.54 -3.41
C VAL A 26 -6.15 0.17 -3.19
N ASP A 27 -5.60 -0.63 -2.28
CA ASP A 27 -6.13 -1.97 -1.98
C ASP A 27 -5.90 -2.41 -0.53
N GLY A 28 -6.94 -2.92 0.14
CA GLY A 28 -6.91 -3.36 1.54
C GLY A 28 -6.23 -4.72 1.80
N SER A 29 -5.49 -5.28 0.84
CA SER A 29 -4.72 -6.51 0.98
C SER A 29 -3.64 -6.38 2.05
N HIS A 30 -3.49 -7.42 2.87
CA HIS A 30 -2.67 -7.36 4.11
C HIS A 30 -2.10 -8.73 4.51
N ASN A 31 -2.10 -9.70 3.60
CA ASN A 31 -1.49 -11.00 3.80
C ASN A 31 -0.91 -11.48 2.47
N GLN A 32 -0.06 -12.50 2.51
CA GLN A 32 0.65 -13.04 1.35
C GLN A 32 -0.28 -13.38 0.16
N GLN A 33 -1.33 -14.16 0.39
CA GLN A 33 -2.22 -14.61 -0.69
C GLN A 33 -2.94 -13.44 -1.40
N LYS A 34 -3.48 -12.49 -0.61
CA LYS A 34 -4.20 -11.35 -1.15
C LYS A 34 -3.25 -10.39 -1.86
N LEU A 35 -2.09 -10.11 -1.27
CA LEU A 35 -1.06 -9.29 -1.90
C LEU A 35 -0.53 -9.93 -3.19
N ALA A 36 -0.36 -11.25 -3.24
CA ALA A 36 0.08 -11.92 -4.47
C ALA A 36 -0.94 -11.76 -5.60
N THR A 37 -2.23 -11.86 -5.27
CA THR A 37 -3.32 -11.61 -6.21
C THR A 37 -3.30 -10.15 -6.69
N LEU A 38 -3.17 -9.20 -5.77
CA LEU A 38 -3.08 -7.78 -6.07
C LEU A 38 -1.89 -7.48 -7.00
N ILE A 39 -0.68 -7.91 -6.64
CA ILE A 39 0.53 -7.69 -7.42
C ILE A 39 0.41 -8.31 -8.81
N THR A 40 -0.16 -9.51 -8.93
CA THR A 40 -0.42 -10.15 -10.23
C THR A 40 -1.32 -9.26 -11.10
N SER A 41 -2.44 -8.76 -10.55
CA SER A 41 -3.33 -7.86 -11.28
C SER A 41 -2.66 -6.54 -11.63
N VAL A 42 -1.86 -5.97 -10.74
CA VAL A 42 -1.12 -4.73 -10.98
C VAL A 42 -0.13 -4.90 -12.13
N GLN A 43 0.67 -5.97 -12.13
CA GLN A 43 1.64 -6.24 -13.19
C GLN A 43 0.99 -6.56 -14.54
N GLN A 44 -0.20 -7.17 -14.55
CA GLN A 44 -0.97 -7.38 -15.78
C GLN A 44 -1.49 -6.07 -16.39
N LEU A 45 -1.88 -5.12 -15.55
CA LEU A 45 -2.40 -3.82 -15.98
C LEU A 45 -1.29 -2.83 -16.33
N TYR A 46 -0.15 -2.92 -15.62
CA TYR A 46 0.98 -2.00 -15.70
C TYR A 46 2.28 -2.79 -15.82
N PRO A 47 2.51 -3.49 -16.96
CA PRO A 47 3.71 -4.30 -17.14
C PRO A 47 4.96 -3.43 -17.07
N ASP A 48 5.98 -3.94 -16.38
CA ASP A 48 7.32 -3.34 -16.26
C ASP A 48 7.36 -1.90 -15.72
N GLN A 49 6.28 -1.44 -15.06
CA GLN A 49 6.24 -0.12 -14.43
C GLN A 49 6.84 -0.18 -13.01
N PRO A 50 7.79 0.71 -12.67
CA PRO A 50 8.35 0.76 -11.33
C PRO A 50 7.29 1.21 -10.31
N ILE A 51 7.30 0.60 -9.13
CA ILE A 51 6.26 0.76 -8.11
C ILE A 51 6.87 1.31 -6.82
N ALA A 52 6.35 2.45 -6.34
CA ALA A 52 6.56 2.90 -4.97
C ALA A 52 5.38 2.48 -4.10
N VAL A 53 5.63 1.98 -2.90
CA VAL A 53 4.61 1.44 -2.00
C VAL A 53 4.52 2.26 -0.73
N LEU A 54 3.29 2.60 -0.32
CA LEU A 54 2.98 3.02 1.05
C LEU A 54 2.24 1.88 1.75
N SER A 55 2.79 1.40 2.86
CA SER A 55 2.23 0.25 3.56
C SER A 55 2.27 0.41 5.07
N ALA A 56 1.27 -0.17 5.72
CA ALA A 56 1.24 -0.39 7.16
C ALA A 56 0.44 -1.66 7.42
N PHE A 57 0.91 -2.52 8.33
CA PHE A 57 0.24 -3.77 8.68
C PHE A 57 -0.33 -3.70 10.09
N VAL A 58 -1.47 -4.36 10.33
CA VAL A 58 -2.06 -4.49 11.68
C VAL A 58 -1.16 -5.38 12.56
N GLN A 59 -0.92 -4.96 13.80
CA GLN A 59 -0.20 -5.76 14.79
C GLN A 59 -0.89 -7.11 15.06
N GLY A 60 -0.11 -8.11 15.48
CA GLY A 60 -0.61 -9.44 15.81
C GLY A 60 0.30 -10.53 15.26
N ASN A 61 -0.24 -11.42 14.44
CA ASN A 61 0.53 -12.53 13.88
C ASN A 61 1.61 -12.00 12.90
N ALA A 62 2.87 -12.19 13.28
CA ALA A 62 4.01 -11.76 12.50
C ALA A 62 4.10 -12.40 11.12
N GLU A 63 3.73 -13.68 10.98
CA GLU A 63 3.76 -14.41 9.71
C GLU A 63 2.91 -13.73 8.63
N ARG A 64 1.84 -13.04 9.03
CA ARG A 64 0.94 -12.37 8.08
C ARG A 64 1.61 -11.17 7.42
N TRP A 65 2.22 -10.29 8.22
CA TRP A 65 2.89 -9.11 7.68
C TRP A 65 4.23 -9.48 7.05
N GLN A 66 4.95 -10.46 7.58
CA GLN A 66 6.19 -10.97 6.98
C GLN A 66 5.94 -11.62 5.62
N GLY A 67 4.92 -12.48 5.51
CA GLY A 67 4.52 -13.08 4.23
C GLY A 67 4.02 -12.04 3.23
N GLY A 68 3.32 -11.01 3.73
CA GLY A 68 2.92 -9.87 2.92
C GLY A 68 4.12 -9.08 2.38
N LEU A 69 5.08 -8.73 3.23
CA LEU A 69 6.30 -8.05 2.81
C LEU A 69 7.08 -8.87 1.80
N LYS A 70 7.29 -10.17 2.03
CA LYS A 70 7.95 -11.07 1.06
C LYS A 70 7.34 -11.04 -0.35
N THR A 71 6.06 -10.68 -0.45
CA THR A 71 5.37 -10.52 -1.73
C THR A 71 5.58 -9.13 -2.35
N LEU A 72 5.76 -8.10 -1.53
CA LEU A 72 5.99 -6.72 -1.97
C LEU A 72 7.45 -6.45 -2.35
N LEU A 73 8.43 -6.99 -1.62
CA LEU A 73 9.86 -6.68 -1.83
C LEU A 73 10.33 -6.91 -3.28
N PRO A 74 9.93 -7.99 -3.99
CA PRO A 74 10.43 -8.23 -5.34
C PRO A 74 9.91 -7.27 -6.41
N VAL A 75 8.89 -6.46 -6.10
CA VAL A 75 8.20 -5.60 -7.08
C VAL A 75 8.22 -4.11 -6.71
N ALA A 76 8.62 -3.79 -5.48
CA ALA A 76 8.66 -2.42 -4.99
C ALA A 76 10.07 -1.83 -5.16
N GLU A 77 10.18 -0.73 -5.90
CA GLU A 77 11.42 0.06 -5.98
C GLU A 77 11.68 0.82 -4.67
N HIS A 78 10.61 1.21 -3.98
CA HIS A 78 10.70 1.88 -2.69
C HIS A 78 9.49 1.56 -1.82
N ILE A 79 9.69 1.44 -0.51
CA ILE A 79 8.59 1.23 0.45
C ILE A 79 8.65 2.27 1.58
N ILE A 80 7.59 3.06 1.69
CA ILE A 80 7.34 3.94 2.84
C ILE A 80 6.47 3.19 3.84
N PHE A 81 6.98 3.01 5.05
CA PHE A 81 6.21 2.48 6.17
C PHE A 81 5.66 3.61 7.04
N THR A 82 4.38 3.51 7.36
CA THR A 82 3.68 4.45 8.26
C THR A 82 3.00 3.72 9.41
N SER A 83 2.51 4.48 10.38
CA SER A 83 1.72 3.94 11.50
C SER A 83 0.25 4.35 11.40
N PHE A 84 -0.63 3.59 12.05
CA PHE A 84 -2.02 3.99 12.28
C PHE A 84 -2.48 3.44 13.63
N HIS A 85 -3.47 4.10 14.24
CA HIS A 85 -4.11 3.66 15.47
C HIS A 85 -5.63 3.72 15.26
N GLY A 86 -6.32 2.60 15.47
CA GLY A 86 -7.79 2.56 15.42
C GLY A 86 -8.41 3.18 16.67
N GLU A 87 -9.55 3.86 16.52
CA GLU A 87 -10.28 4.47 17.64
C GLU A 87 -11.42 3.58 18.17
N LEU A 88 -11.70 3.75 19.47
CA LEU A 88 -12.87 3.33 20.24
C LEU A 88 -12.95 1.87 20.74
N ASP A 89 -13.37 0.87 19.96
CA ASP A 89 -13.88 -0.40 20.57
C ASP A 89 -12.98 -1.63 20.45
N LEU A 90 -12.05 -1.66 19.49
CA LEU A 90 -11.01 -2.69 19.34
C LEU A 90 -9.74 -2.02 18.83
N PRO A 91 -8.87 -1.49 19.70
CA PRO A 91 -7.70 -0.74 19.28
C PRO A 91 -6.78 -1.65 18.45
N ARG A 92 -6.82 -1.45 17.13
CA ARG A 92 -5.88 -2.04 16.18
C ARG A 92 -4.82 -1.01 15.90
N SER A 93 -3.63 -1.26 16.43
CA SER A 93 -2.44 -0.50 16.09
C SER A 93 -1.72 -1.17 14.93
N SER A 94 -0.94 -0.39 14.20
CA SER A 94 0.02 -0.92 13.24
C SER A 94 1.16 -1.66 13.96
N VAL A 95 1.82 -2.56 13.23
CA VAL A 95 3.18 -3.01 13.57
C VAL A 95 4.09 -1.78 13.65
N ASN A 96 5.10 -1.81 14.53
CA ASN A 96 6.10 -0.76 14.57
C ASN A 96 6.83 -0.70 13.22
N PRO A 97 6.84 0.44 12.50
CA PRO A 97 7.52 0.56 11.21
C PRO A 97 8.98 0.10 11.24
N GLN A 98 9.69 0.28 12.35
CA GLN A 98 11.09 -0.14 12.47
C GLN A 98 11.26 -1.65 12.53
N GLU A 99 10.24 -2.40 12.96
CA GLU A 99 10.24 -3.86 12.85
C GLU A 99 10.10 -4.30 11.38
N LEU A 100 9.31 -3.55 10.58
CA LEU A 100 9.15 -3.79 9.15
C LEU A 100 10.45 -3.49 8.39
N VAL A 101 11.09 -2.35 8.66
CA VAL A 101 12.40 -1.99 8.10
C VAL A 101 13.44 -3.06 8.41
N LYS A 102 13.58 -3.44 9.68
CA LYS A 102 14.54 -4.48 10.08
C LYS A 102 14.26 -5.82 9.38
N PHE A 103 13.00 -6.16 9.17
CA PHE A 103 12.66 -7.36 8.40
C PHE A 103 13.10 -7.23 6.94
N CYS A 104 12.84 -6.10 6.28
CA CYS A 104 13.30 -5.81 4.91
C CYS A 104 14.83 -5.92 4.78
N GLU A 105 15.58 -5.30 5.70
CA GLU A 105 17.04 -5.35 5.73
C GLU A 105 17.55 -6.80 5.84
N ASN A 106 16.93 -7.62 6.70
CA ASN A 106 17.25 -9.04 6.82
C ASN A 106 16.90 -9.87 5.58
N GLN A 107 16.10 -9.34 4.66
CA GLN A 107 15.85 -9.94 3.35
C GLN A 107 16.74 -9.33 2.25
N GLY A 108 17.68 -8.44 2.60
CA GLY A 108 18.57 -7.76 1.65
C GLY A 108 17.91 -6.61 0.89
N TYR A 109 16.81 -6.06 1.42
CA TYR A 109 16.11 -4.91 0.85
C TYR A 109 16.33 -3.66 1.70
N ASP A 110 16.92 -2.61 1.13
CA ASP A 110 17.34 -1.38 1.84
C ASP A 110 16.61 -0.11 1.35
N GLN A 111 15.72 -0.23 0.36
CA GLN A 111 14.97 0.90 -0.21
C GLN A 111 13.70 1.22 0.60
N THR A 112 13.86 1.46 1.91
CA THR A 112 12.75 1.75 2.82
C THR A 112 12.86 3.12 3.48
N GLU A 113 11.72 3.74 3.74
CA GLU A 113 11.61 4.96 4.54
C GLU A 113 10.54 4.79 5.62
N VAL A 114 10.68 5.47 6.76
CA VAL A 114 9.64 5.51 7.80
C VAL A 114 9.15 6.94 7.99
N ILE A 115 7.86 7.13 7.77
CA ILE A 115 7.15 8.39 8.04
C ILE A 115 5.95 8.03 8.90
N ALA A 116 5.94 8.47 10.15
CA ALA A 116 4.97 7.99 11.13
C ALA A 116 3.52 8.44 10.85
N ASP A 117 3.36 9.66 10.33
CA ASP A 117 2.06 10.25 10.02
C ASP A 117 1.57 9.80 8.62
N PRO A 118 0.38 9.18 8.52
CA PRO A 118 -0.15 8.72 7.24
C PRO A 118 -0.28 9.80 6.16
N ALA A 119 -0.61 11.03 6.53
CA ALA A 119 -0.80 12.10 5.55
C ALA A 119 0.55 12.57 5.00
N ALA A 120 1.54 12.79 5.87
CA ALA A 120 2.91 13.08 5.46
C ALA A 120 3.51 11.93 4.64
N ALA A 121 3.25 10.67 5.01
CA ALA A 121 3.71 9.50 4.28
C ALA A 121 3.08 9.43 2.87
N TYR A 122 1.80 9.79 2.74
CA TYR A 122 1.15 9.90 1.44
C TYR A 122 1.73 11.02 0.59
N GLN A 123 1.97 12.19 1.17
CA GLN A 123 2.61 13.30 0.47
C GLN A 123 4.01 12.92 -0.03
N ALA A 124 4.82 12.27 0.80
CA ALA A 124 6.12 11.75 0.39
C ALA A 124 6.00 10.71 -0.73
N LEU A 125 5.02 9.79 -0.64
CA LEU A 125 4.73 8.84 -1.72
C LEU A 125 4.39 9.55 -3.04
N GLN A 126 3.65 10.66 -3.00
CA GLN A 126 3.33 11.43 -4.21
C GLN A 126 4.56 12.09 -4.84
N GLN A 127 5.61 12.38 -4.06
CA GLN A 127 6.87 12.95 -4.57
C GLN A 127 7.85 11.91 -5.10
N ARG A 128 7.58 10.62 -4.88
CA ARG A 128 8.41 9.51 -5.40
C ARG A 128 8.45 9.55 -6.94
N PRO A 129 9.60 9.30 -7.60
CA PRO A 129 9.71 9.38 -9.06
C PRO A 129 8.88 8.32 -9.82
N GLU A 130 8.53 7.22 -9.16
CA GLU A 130 7.81 6.09 -9.72
C GLU A 130 6.43 6.53 -10.27
N PRO A 131 6.03 6.08 -11.47
CA PRO A 131 4.75 6.45 -12.09
C PRO A 131 3.57 5.69 -11.46
N LEU A 132 3.85 4.57 -10.77
CA LEU A 132 2.86 3.74 -10.11
C LEU A 132 3.06 3.78 -8.59
N LEU A 133 2.03 4.25 -7.88
CA LEU A 133 2.01 4.34 -6.43
C LEU A 133 1.00 3.33 -5.89
N LEU A 134 1.43 2.43 -5.01
CA LEU A 134 0.58 1.42 -4.40
C LEU A 134 0.39 1.69 -2.91
N ILE A 135 -0.86 1.81 -2.46
CA ILE A 135 -1.20 1.99 -1.05
C ILE A 135 -1.93 0.74 -0.57
N THR A 136 -1.31 -0.01 0.34
CA THR A 136 -1.83 -1.30 0.79
C THR A 136 -1.42 -1.66 2.23
N GLY A 137 -1.61 -2.91 2.65
CA GLY A 137 -1.17 -3.45 3.95
C GLY A 137 -2.22 -3.39 5.05
N SER A 138 -3.20 -2.48 4.99
CA SER A 138 -4.26 -2.39 5.99
C SER A 138 -5.43 -1.51 5.55
N PHE A 139 -6.66 -1.95 5.82
CA PHE A 139 -7.83 -1.08 5.69
C PHE A 139 -7.84 0.10 6.67
N TYR A 140 -7.22 -0.05 7.84
CA TYR A 140 -7.12 1.05 8.80
C TYR A 140 -6.27 2.18 8.23
N LEU A 141 -5.16 1.85 7.56
CA LEU A 141 -4.38 2.83 6.81
C LEU A 141 -5.27 3.53 5.75
N LEU A 142 -6.05 2.75 4.99
CA LEU A 142 -6.90 3.32 3.94
C LEU A 142 -7.99 4.26 4.46
N ASN A 143 -8.42 4.11 5.72
CA ASN A 143 -9.34 5.06 6.35
C ASN A 143 -8.70 6.44 6.53
N HIS A 144 -7.38 6.52 6.75
CA HIS A 144 -6.65 7.78 6.80
C HIS A 144 -6.34 8.33 5.40
N ILE A 145 -5.97 7.47 4.45
CA ILE A 145 -5.43 7.90 3.16
C ILE A 145 -6.51 8.25 2.14
N ARG A 146 -7.60 7.47 2.05
CA ARG A 146 -8.62 7.67 1.01
C ARG A 146 -9.33 9.03 1.08
N PRO A 147 -9.62 9.62 2.27
CA PRO A 147 -10.11 10.99 2.36
C PRO A 147 -9.15 12.01 1.70
N LEU A 148 -7.84 11.89 1.96
CA LEU A 148 -6.83 12.79 1.39
C LEU A 148 -6.82 12.75 -0.14
N ILE A 149 -6.92 11.56 -0.73
CA ILE A 149 -6.98 11.41 -2.19
C ILE A 149 -8.22 12.10 -2.76
N LYS A 150 -9.36 12.00 -2.08
CA LYS A 150 -10.62 12.64 -2.50
C LYS A 150 -10.58 14.16 -2.36
N GLU A 151 -9.86 14.66 -1.37
CA GLU A 151 -9.66 16.08 -1.12
C GLU A 151 -8.57 16.70 -2.01
N GLY A 152 -7.80 15.86 -2.73
CA GLY A 152 -6.73 16.30 -3.64
C GLY A 152 -5.48 16.80 -2.91
N ILE A 153 -5.21 16.27 -1.71
CA ILE A 153 -4.12 16.66 -0.81
C ILE A 153 -2.85 15.85 -1.07
#